data_AF-A0A9X7DIH9-F1
#
_entry.id   AF-A0A9X7DIH9-F1
#
_cell.length_a   1.000
_cell.length_b   1.000
_cell.length_c   1.000
_cell.angle_alpha   90.00
_cell.angle_beta   90.00
_cell.angle_gamma   90.00
#
_symmetry.space_group_name_H-M   'P 1'
#
loop_
_entity.id
_entity.type
_entity.pdbx_description
1 polymer ?
#
loop_
_entity_poly.entity_id
_entity_poly.type
_entity_poly.pdbx_seq_one_letter_code
_entity_poly.pdbx_strand_id
1 'polypeptide(L)'
;MEHHLEAYEKVVKNNTSYYGLKWDLVSDPAKKNTWNWAAFFFTLFWFAYRKMYKVFLLLSFIVTLWTVTYLIIDSPLWLEVLIYWVIPLIISLLLGWHANRLYYLHISKLLKQTKSLPEKRRDYYIQNKGGTHVGIMIGLGCLLLFLDFVIVAVATYIPTSLNIVNTVAGTDEGIALEDYTDNPQWKVIEKRDRYYVVEFKGYDYSYNETVRILFNVYFYKDVYDWKKVYLNGKLLNDQEMEDYEKYIDG
;
A
#
# COMPACT_ATOMS: atom_id res chain seq x y z
N MET A 1 15.13 3.64 -42.66
CA MET A 1 14.02 3.48 -41.70
C MET A 1 13.82 2.00 -41.36
N GLU A 2 13.85 1.09 -42.34
CA GLU A 2 13.74 -0.37 -42.17
C GLU A 2 14.71 -1.00 -41.15
N HIS A 3 16.02 -0.75 -41.25
CA HIS A 3 17.00 -1.34 -40.30
C HIS A 3 16.79 -0.95 -38.83
N HIS A 4 16.16 0.20 -38.57
CA HIS A 4 15.82 0.57 -37.20
C HIS A 4 14.66 -0.28 -36.69
N LEU A 5 13.60 -0.44 -37.48
CA LEU A 5 12.42 -1.24 -37.13
C LEU A 5 12.80 -2.70 -36.87
N GLU A 6 13.58 -3.34 -37.76
CA GLU A 6 14.05 -4.73 -37.60
C GLU A 6 14.78 -4.96 -36.26
N ALA A 7 15.57 -3.98 -35.81
CA ALA A 7 16.29 -4.07 -34.54
C ALA A 7 15.35 -4.00 -33.34
N TYR A 8 14.31 -3.15 -33.37
CA TYR A 8 13.31 -3.10 -32.31
C TYR A 8 12.51 -4.41 -32.26
N GLU A 9 12.06 -4.92 -33.40
CA GLU A 9 11.29 -6.18 -33.50
C GLU A 9 12.03 -7.37 -32.87
N LYS A 10 13.35 -7.48 -33.11
CA LYS A 10 14.19 -8.51 -32.46
C LYS A 10 14.18 -8.41 -30.93
N VAL A 11 14.04 -7.20 -30.37
CA VAL A 11 13.94 -7.01 -28.92
C VAL A 11 12.55 -7.31 -28.40
N VAL A 12 11.48 -6.89 -29.08
CA VAL A 12 10.09 -7.07 -28.59
C VAL A 12 9.55 -8.49 -28.76
N LYS A 13 10.13 -9.25 -29.70
CA LYS A 13 9.81 -10.66 -29.98
C LYS A 13 8.30 -10.86 -30.21
N ASN A 14 7.63 -11.65 -29.38
CA ASN A 14 6.22 -11.99 -29.54
C ASN A 14 5.26 -10.78 -29.49
N ASN A 15 5.73 -9.60 -29.08
CA ASN A 15 4.92 -8.38 -29.02
C ASN A 15 5.16 -7.43 -30.21
N THR A 16 5.86 -7.88 -31.26
CA THR A 16 6.20 -7.05 -32.43
C THR A 16 4.96 -6.39 -33.04
N SER A 17 3.91 -7.13 -33.38
CA SER A 17 2.71 -6.57 -34.02
C SER A 17 2.03 -5.50 -33.14
N TYR A 18 1.96 -5.73 -31.83
CA TYR A 18 1.37 -4.77 -30.89
C TYR A 18 2.18 -3.47 -30.83
N TYR A 19 3.51 -3.58 -30.68
CA TYR A 19 4.36 -2.40 -30.52
C TYR A 19 4.65 -1.66 -31.82
N GLY A 20 4.74 -2.37 -32.95
CA GLY A 20 4.78 -1.75 -34.27
C GLY A 20 3.59 -0.83 -34.46
N LEU A 21 2.36 -1.37 -34.32
CA LEU A 21 1.14 -0.57 -34.42
C LEU A 21 1.13 0.62 -33.44
N LYS A 22 1.47 0.40 -32.16
CA LYS A 22 1.41 1.47 -31.15
C LYS A 22 2.44 2.57 -31.35
N TRP A 23 3.59 2.28 -31.94
CA TRP A 23 4.63 3.26 -32.20
C TRP A 23 4.43 3.95 -33.56
N ASP A 24 3.87 3.27 -34.55
CA ASP A 24 3.54 3.88 -35.86
C ASP A 24 2.38 4.89 -35.77
N LEU A 25 1.52 4.77 -34.76
CA LEU A 25 0.44 5.74 -34.50
C LEU A 25 0.93 7.14 -34.09
N VAL A 26 2.23 7.32 -33.84
CA VAL A 26 2.79 8.61 -33.40
C VAL A 26 4.01 9.00 -34.21
N SER A 27 4.20 10.31 -34.41
CA SER A 27 5.33 10.82 -35.19
C SER A 27 6.70 10.60 -34.54
N ASP A 28 6.76 10.50 -33.21
CA ASP A 28 7.99 10.22 -32.46
C ASP A 28 7.67 9.41 -31.19
N PRO A 29 7.87 8.08 -31.20
CA PRO A 29 7.65 7.20 -30.05
C PRO A 29 8.51 7.53 -28.83
N ALA A 30 9.61 8.29 -28.99
CA ALA A 30 10.44 8.74 -27.87
C ALA A 30 9.83 9.95 -27.13
N LYS A 31 8.88 10.67 -27.75
CA LYS A 31 8.31 11.91 -27.22
C LYS A 31 6.79 11.89 -27.08
N LYS A 32 6.11 11.05 -27.84
CA LYS A 32 4.65 10.92 -27.85
C LYS A 32 4.22 9.65 -27.11
N ASN A 33 2.97 9.67 -26.66
CA ASN A 33 2.39 8.63 -25.80
C ASN A 33 1.24 7.94 -26.53
N THR A 34 1.03 6.67 -26.19
CA THR A 34 -0.15 5.91 -26.60
C THR A 34 -0.64 5.08 -25.44
N TRP A 35 -1.96 4.93 -25.33
CA TRP A 35 -2.59 4.24 -24.21
C TRP A 35 -2.23 2.75 -24.15
N ASN A 36 -1.96 2.27 -22.94
CA ASN A 36 -1.70 0.87 -22.60
C ASN A 36 -2.59 0.38 -21.44
N TRP A 37 -3.59 -0.43 -21.78
CA TRP A 37 -4.50 -1.03 -20.79
C TRP A 37 -3.81 -1.96 -19.79
N ALA A 38 -2.82 -2.74 -20.23
CA ALA A 38 -2.14 -3.68 -19.35
C ALA A 38 -1.30 -2.96 -18.29
N ALA A 39 -0.66 -1.85 -18.63
CA ALA A 39 0.08 -1.04 -17.67
C ALA A 39 -0.83 -0.27 -16.70
N PHE A 40 -2.03 0.11 -17.15
CA PHE A 40 -3.04 0.72 -16.29
C PHE A 40 -3.55 -0.26 -15.22
N PHE A 41 -4.02 -1.44 -15.60
CA PHE A 41 -4.56 -2.41 -14.64
C PHE A 41 -3.49 -3.20 -13.87
N PHE A 42 -2.32 -3.43 -14.47
CA PHE A 42 -1.28 -4.30 -13.92
C PHE A 42 0.06 -3.58 -13.83
N THR A 43 0.08 -2.37 -13.27
CA THR A 43 1.25 -1.46 -13.28
C THR A 43 2.58 -2.14 -12.95
N LEU A 44 2.75 -2.67 -11.73
CA LEU A 44 4.01 -3.29 -11.29
C LEU A 44 4.36 -4.51 -12.13
N PHE A 45 3.38 -5.41 -12.31
CA PHE A 45 3.55 -6.66 -13.06
C PHE A 45 3.92 -6.42 -14.52
N TRP A 46 3.40 -5.37 -15.14
CA TRP A 46 3.71 -5.00 -16.51
C TRP A 46 5.19 -4.64 -16.69
N PHE A 47 5.76 -3.87 -15.76
CA PHE A 47 7.20 -3.55 -15.76
C PHE A 47 8.06 -4.78 -15.51
N ALA A 48 7.69 -5.65 -14.56
CA ALA A 48 8.41 -6.89 -14.29
C ALA A 48 8.38 -7.84 -15.49
N TYR A 49 7.21 -8.02 -16.10
CA TYR A 49 7.00 -8.87 -17.28
C TYR A 49 7.87 -8.44 -18.46
N ARG A 50 8.09 -7.13 -18.64
CA ARG A 50 8.95 -6.54 -19.70
C ARG A 50 10.39 -6.34 -19.30
N LYS A 51 10.82 -6.93 -18.18
CA LYS A 51 12.19 -6.88 -17.67
C LYS A 51 12.69 -5.47 -17.32
N MET A 52 11.77 -4.54 -17.05
CA MET A 52 12.06 -3.18 -16.60
C MET A 52 12.25 -3.13 -15.08
N TYR A 53 13.15 -3.97 -14.55
CA TYR A 53 13.26 -4.25 -13.11
C TYR A 53 13.59 -3.03 -12.25
N LYS A 54 14.32 -2.05 -12.79
CA LYS A 54 14.61 -0.81 -12.04
C LYS A 54 13.36 -0.02 -11.71
N VAL A 55 12.43 0.07 -12.67
CA VAL A 55 11.15 0.78 -12.49
C VAL A 55 10.26 -0.03 -11.57
N PHE A 56 10.21 -1.36 -11.76
CA PHE A 56 9.51 -2.27 -10.85
C PHE A 56 9.97 -2.11 -9.41
N LEU A 57 11.29 -2.18 -9.13
CA LEU A 57 11.83 -2.06 -7.78
C LEU A 57 11.57 -0.68 -7.17
N LEU A 58 11.72 0.40 -7.94
CA LEU A 58 11.43 1.75 -7.46
C LEU A 58 9.96 1.91 -7.06
N LEU A 59 9.04 1.49 -7.93
CA LEU A 59 7.60 1.58 -7.66
C LEU A 59 7.19 0.66 -6.50
N SER A 60 7.77 -0.54 -6.44
CA SER A 60 7.52 -1.48 -5.33
C SER A 60 7.95 -0.87 -3.99
N PHE A 61 9.15 -0.27 -3.94
CA PHE A 61 9.62 0.41 -2.74
C PHE A 61 8.70 1.56 -2.31
N ILE A 62 8.21 2.37 -3.27
CA ILE A 62 7.25 3.44 -2.97
C ILE A 62 5.94 2.87 -2.40
N VAL A 63 5.40 1.81 -3.01
CA VAL A 63 4.16 1.15 -2.54
C VAL A 63 4.34 0.52 -1.16
N THR A 64 5.47 -0.12 -0.89
CA THR A 64 5.77 -0.68 0.44
C THR A 64 5.89 0.43 1.49
N LEU A 65 6.61 1.52 1.20
CA LEU A 65 6.72 2.65 2.14
C LEU A 65 5.34 3.26 2.45
N TRP A 66 4.52 3.40 1.41
CA TRP A 66 3.14 3.87 1.49
C TRP A 66 2.26 2.97 2.37
N THR A 67 2.41 1.65 2.23
CA THR A 67 1.70 0.65 3.04
C THR A 67 2.12 0.73 4.51
N VAL A 68 3.41 0.90 4.79
CA VAL A 68 3.90 1.05 6.17
C VAL A 68 3.34 2.31 6.83
N THR A 69 3.25 3.43 6.11
CA THR A 69 2.68 4.66 6.67
C THR A 69 1.21 4.49 7.08
N TYR A 70 0.44 3.68 6.35
CA TYR A 70 -0.96 3.36 6.71
C TYR A 70 -1.07 2.69 8.08
N LEU A 71 -0.17 1.77 8.36
CA LEU A 71 -0.27 0.90 9.54
C LEU A 71 0.17 1.59 10.83
N ILE A 72 0.85 2.72 10.75
CA ILE A 72 1.51 3.33 11.92
C ILE A 72 1.06 4.76 12.20
N ILE A 73 0.37 5.40 11.25
CA ILE A 73 -0.10 6.79 11.34
C ILE A 73 -1.62 6.78 11.35
N ASP A 74 -2.20 7.33 12.41
CA ASP A 74 -3.62 7.64 12.45
C ASP A 74 -3.93 8.84 11.54
N SER A 75 -4.89 8.69 10.64
CA SER A 75 -5.21 9.70 9.63
C SER A 75 -6.71 9.78 9.36
N PRO A 76 -7.25 10.96 9.04
CA PRO A 76 -8.68 11.08 8.80
C PRO A 76 -9.09 10.39 7.50
N LEU A 77 -10.30 9.82 7.48
CA LEU A 77 -10.84 9.03 6.35
C LEU A 77 -10.66 9.70 4.97
N TRP A 78 -10.88 11.02 4.86
CA TRP A 78 -10.72 11.72 3.59
C TRP A 78 -9.28 11.69 3.06
N LEU A 79 -8.30 11.74 3.98
CA LEU A 79 -6.88 11.66 3.64
C LEU A 79 -6.54 10.23 3.22
N GLU A 80 -7.10 9.22 3.89
CA GLU A 80 -6.96 7.82 3.48
C GLU A 80 -7.55 7.56 2.10
N VAL A 81 -8.74 8.06 1.80
CA VAL A 81 -9.35 7.92 0.47
C VAL A 81 -8.47 8.57 -0.60
N LEU A 82 -7.97 9.78 -0.34
CA LEU A 82 -7.07 10.47 -1.26
C LEU A 82 -5.78 9.66 -1.49
N ILE A 83 -5.18 9.19 -0.41
CA ILE A 83 -3.88 8.53 -0.40
C ILE A 83 -3.98 7.11 -0.99
N TYR A 84 -4.87 6.25 -0.51
CA TYR A 84 -4.89 4.84 -0.90
C TYR A 84 -5.74 4.52 -2.13
N TRP A 85 -6.59 5.45 -2.58
CA TRP A 85 -7.46 5.21 -3.75
C TRP A 85 -7.21 6.19 -4.89
N VAL A 86 -7.29 7.50 -4.61
CA VAL A 86 -7.23 8.52 -5.65
C VAL A 86 -5.83 8.63 -6.25
N ILE A 87 -4.78 8.75 -5.42
CA ILE A 87 -3.40 8.88 -5.92
C ILE A 87 -2.96 7.64 -6.72
N PRO A 88 -3.16 6.40 -6.24
CA PRO A 88 -2.85 5.19 -7.01
C PRO A 88 -3.59 5.10 -8.34
N LEU A 89 -4.85 5.54 -8.40
CA LEU A 89 -5.60 5.63 -9.66
C LEU A 89 -4.96 6.62 -10.62
N ILE A 90 -4.60 7.82 -10.16
CA ILE A 90 -3.91 8.83 -10.98
C ILE A 90 -2.56 8.28 -11.48
N ILE A 91 -1.77 7.66 -10.62
CA ILE A 91 -0.50 7.03 -11.00
C ILE A 91 -0.72 5.96 -12.07
N SER A 92 -1.73 5.11 -11.90
CA SER A 92 -2.08 4.06 -12.87
C SER A 92 -2.50 4.64 -14.22
N LEU A 93 -3.29 5.73 -14.23
CA LEU A 93 -3.66 6.47 -15.44
C LEU A 93 -2.43 7.04 -16.14
N LEU A 94 -1.53 7.70 -15.41
CA LEU A 94 -0.29 8.25 -15.95
C LEU A 94 0.61 7.15 -16.52
N LEU A 95 0.72 6.01 -15.84
CA LEU A 95 1.53 4.90 -16.32
C LEU A 95 0.88 4.20 -17.51
N GLY A 96 -0.44 4.06 -17.56
CA GLY A 96 -1.18 3.60 -18.74
C GLY A 96 -0.93 4.51 -19.95
N TRP A 97 -0.88 5.82 -19.74
CA TRP A 97 -0.58 6.81 -20.78
C TRP A 97 0.89 6.73 -21.24
N HIS A 98 1.85 6.63 -20.32
CA HIS A 98 3.28 6.69 -20.64
C HIS A 98 3.94 5.35 -20.95
N ALA A 99 3.31 4.22 -20.64
CA ALA A 99 3.92 2.89 -20.68
C ALA A 99 4.57 2.55 -22.03
N ASN A 100 3.86 2.73 -23.14
CA ASN A 100 4.40 2.37 -24.47
C ASN A 100 5.65 3.19 -24.82
N ARG A 101 5.68 4.47 -24.41
CA ARG A 101 6.85 5.35 -24.55
C ARG A 101 8.00 4.92 -23.65
N LEU A 102 7.71 4.61 -22.38
CA LEU A 102 8.72 4.14 -21.42
C LEU A 102 9.38 2.84 -21.91
N TYR A 103 8.60 1.93 -22.48
CA TYR A 103 9.13 0.69 -23.05
C TYR A 103 9.92 0.93 -24.33
N TYR A 104 9.49 1.86 -25.19
CA TYR A 104 10.28 2.29 -26.35
C TYR A 104 11.66 2.78 -25.91
N LEU A 105 11.72 3.73 -24.96
CA LEU A 105 12.98 4.27 -24.43
C LEU A 105 13.85 3.19 -23.79
N HIS A 106 13.24 2.23 -23.09
CA HIS A 106 13.94 1.08 -22.53
C HIS A 106 14.63 0.25 -23.62
N ILE A 107 13.91 -0.08 -24.70
CA ILE A 107 14.45 -0.83 -25.83
C ILE A 107 15.50 -0.02 -26.58
N SER A 108 15.28 1.27 -26.82
CA SER A 108 16.27 2.15 -27.44
C SER A 108 17.58 2.16 -26.66
N LYS A 109 17.50 2.22 -25.33
CA LYS A 109 18.68 2.15 -24.44
C LYS A 109 19.36 0.78 -24.54
N LEU A 110 18.59 -0.30 -24.56
CA LEU A 110 19.11 -1.67 -24.72
C LEU A 110 19.88 -1.82 -26.04
N LEU A 111 19.30 -1.36 -27.14
CA LEU A 111 19.92 -1.39 -28.47
C LEU A 111 21.18 -0.52 -28.53
N LYS A 112 21.18 0.65 -27.87
CA LYS A 112 22.39 1.47 -27.76
C LYS A 112 23.51 0.74 -27.04
N GLN A 113 23.20 0.02 -25.96
CA GLN A 113 24.16 -0.78 -25.20
C GLN A 113 24.68 -1.99 -26.00
N THR A 114 23.89 -2.55 -26.92
CA THR A 114 24.39 -3.63 -27.79
C THR A 114 25.44 -3.17 -28.80
N LYS A 115 25.44 -1.91 -29.21
CA LYS A 115 26.43 -1.38 -30.17
C LYS A 115 27.85 -1.36 -29.60
N SER A 116 27.99 -1.27 -28.27
CA SER A 116 29.30 -1.35 -27.60
C SER A 116 29.77 -2.78 -27.32
N LEU A 117 29.00 -3.81 -27.69
CA LEU A 117 29.35 -5.21 -27.45
C LEU A 117 29.94 -5.87 -28.73
N PRO A 118 30.86 -6.83 -28.58
CA PRO A 118 31.32 -7.67 -29.68
C PRO A 118 30.14 -8.36 -30.39
N GLU A 119 30.21 -8.51 -31.71
CA GLU A 119 29.13 -9.07 -32.54
C GLU A 119 28.55 -10.37 -31.99
N LYS A 120 29.42 -11.33 -31.68
CA LYS A 120 29.07 -12.64 -31.11
C LYS A 120 28.29 -12.56 -29.80
N ARG A 121 28.35 -11.43 -29.06
CA ARG A 121 27.65 -11.21 -27.79
C ARG A 121 26.38 -10.37 -27.94
N ARG A 122 26.15 -9.70 -29.08
CA ARG A 122 24.98 -8.83 -29.27
C ARG A 122 23.68 -9.62 -29.21
N ASP A 123 23.59 -10.71 -29.96
CA ASP A 123 22.38 -11.54 -30.03
C ASP A 123 22.05 -12.19 -28.69
N TYR A 124 23.06 -12.73 -28.00
CA TYR A 124 22.89 -13.26 -26.64
C TYR A 124 22.35 -12.20 -25.66
N TYR A 125 22.88 -10.98 -25.72
CA TYR A 125 22.42 -9.89 -24.88
C TYR A 125 20.97 -9.50 -25.15
N ILE A 126 20.58 -9.36 -26.43
CA ILE A 126 19.20 -9.07 -26.85
C ILE A 126 18.26 -10.20 -26.42
N GLN A 127 18.67 -11.47 -26.59
CA GLN A 127 17.85 -12.61 -26.20
C GLN A 127 17.54 -12.62 -24.70
N ASN A 128 18.53 -12.32 -23.86
CA ASN A 128 18.39 -12.35 -22.41
C ASN A 128 17.69 -11.12 -21.83
N LYS A 129 18.00 -9.92 -22.33
CA LYS A 129 17.48 -8.66 -21.78
C LYS A 129 16.21 -8.17 -22.47
N GLY A 130 15.99 -8.55 -23.72
CA GLY A 130 14.77 -8.26 -24.47
C GLY A 130 13.62 -9.22 -24.16
N GLY A 131 12.52 -9.01 -24.85
CA GLY A 131 11.30 -9.79 -24.78
C GLY A 131 10.58 -9.62 -23.44
N THR A 132 9.85 -10.66 -23.07
CA THR A 132 9.07 -10.72 -21.84
C THR A 132 9.31 -12.02 -21.09
N HIS A 133 8.98 -12.07 -19.80
CA HIS A 133 9.16 -13.28 -18.98
C HIS A 133 8.10 -13.41 -17.89
N VAL A 134 7.09 -14.25 -18.12
CA VAL A 134 5.98 -14.48 -17.17
C VAL A 134 6.46 -15.10 -15.86
N GLY A 135 7.37 -16.07 -15.89
CA GLY A 135 7.90 -16.69 -14.67
C GLY A 135 8.60 -15.72 -13.72
N ILE A 136 9.44 -14.81 -14.23
CA ILE A 136 10.07 -13.75 -13.43
C ILE A 136 9.03 -12.75 -12.91
N MET A 137 8.02 -12.39 -13.71
CA MET A 137 6.92 -11.53 -13.25
C MET A 137 6.21 -12.14 -12.04
N ILE A 138 5.83 -13.43 -12.13
CA ILE A 138 5.17 -14.14 -11.03
C ILE A 138 6.11 -14.26 -9.84
N GLY A 139 7.37 -14.69 -10.05
CA GLY A 139 8.34 -14.87 -8.97
C GLY A 139 8.65 -13.57 -8.21
N LEU A 140 8.84 -12.44 -8.93
CA LEU A 140 9.00 -11.13 -8.31
C LEU A 140 7.72 -10.66 -7.61
N GLY A 141 6.56 -10.97 -8.17
CA GLY A 141 5.26 -10.71 -7.54
C GLY A 141 5.09 -11.44 -6.21
N CYS A 142 5.31 -12.75 -6.20
CA CYS A 142 5.26 -13.56 -4.99
C CYS A 142 6.28 -13.10 -3.94
N LEU A 143 7.50 -12.77 -4.37
CA LEU A 143 8.52 -12.23 -3.47
C LEU A 143 8.07 -10.89 -2.85
N LEU A 144 7.52 -9.99 -3.65
CA LEU A 144 7.02 -8.70 -3.16
C LEU A 144 5.89 -8.91 -2.13
N LEU A 145 4.90 -9.74 -2.45
CA LEU A 145 3.79 -10.05 -1.53
C LEU A 145 4.28 -10.68 -0.23
N PHE A 146 5.26 -11.58 -0.29
CA PHE A 146 5.87 -12.17 0.90
C PHE A 146 6.61 -11.13 1.75
N LEU A 147 7.38 -10.25 1.11
CA LEU A 147 8.09 -9.17 1.82
C LEU A 147 7.12 -8.19 2.46
N ASP A 148 6.08 -7.77 1.75
CA ASP A 148 5.04 -6.91 2.29
C ASP A 148 4.33 -7.60 3.46
N PHE A 149 3.97 -8.89 3.37
CA PHE A 149 3.40 -9.65 4.49
C PHE A 149 4.30 -9.61 5.74
N VAL A 150 5.60 -9.86 5.59
CA VAL A 150 6.55 -9.79 6.70
C VAL A 150 6.65 -8.37 7.27
N ILE A 151 6.68 -7.35 6.41
CA ILE A 151 6.73 -5.94 6.83
C ILE A 151 5.48 -5.54 7.60
N VAL A 152 4.30 -5.91 7.11
CA VAL A 152 3.02 -5.67 7.78
C VAL A 152 3.01 -6.34 9.15
N ALA A 153 3.36 -7.63 9.20
CA ALA A 153 3.45 -8.36 10.47
C ALA A 153 4.37 -7.64 11.46
N VAL A 154 5.58 -7.25 11.05
CA VAL A 154 6.51 -6.51 11.91
C VAL A 154 5.94 -5.15 12.32
N ALA A 155 5.30 -4.41 11.41
CA ALA A 155 4.75 -3.09 11.67
C ALA A 155 3.66 -3.11 12.75
N THR A 156 2.82 -4.15 12.80
CA THR A 156 1.78 -4.30 13.85
C THR A 156 2.34 -4.44 15.26
N TYR A 157 3.59 -4.92 15.41
CA TYR A 157 4.26 -5.04 16.71
C TYR A 157 5.06 -3.79 17.11
N ILE A 158 5.02 -2.71 16.31
CA ILE A 158 5.63 -1.43 16.67
C ILE A 158 4.66 -0.67 17.59
N PRO A 159 5.05 -0.23 18.81
CA PRO A 159 4.16 0.42 19.76
C PRO A 159 3.90 1.90 19.40
N THR A 160 3.23 2.14 18.26
CA THR A 160 2.73 3.45 17.86
C THR A 160 1.41 3.77 18.56
N SER A 161 1.02 5.03 18.62
CA SER A 161 -0.27 5.42 19.23
C SER A 161 -1.44 4.67 18.61
N LEU A 162 -1.44 4.51 17.27
CA LEU A 162 -2.46 3.77 16.53
C LEU A 162 -2.50 2.29 16.95
N ASN A 163 -1.35 1.60 16.91
CA ASN A 163 -1.29 0.18 17.26
C ASN A 163 -1.66 -0.08 18.73
N ILE A 164 -1.26 0.81 19.65
CA ILE A 164 -1.62 0.70 21.08
C ILE A 164 -3.12 0.90 21.28
N VAL A 165 -3.72 1.89 20.61
CA VAL A 165 -5.16 2.13 20.66
C VAL A 165 -5.92 0.93 20.10
N ASN A 166 -5.47 0.37 18.98
CA ASN A 166 -6.13 -0.75 18.30
C ASN A 166 -6.15 -2.06 19.13
N THR A 167 -5.30 -2.20 20.15
CA THR A 167 -5.41 -3.32 21.12
C THR A 167 -6.74 -3.30 21.89
N VAL A 168 -7.39 -2.14 22.00
CA VAL A 168 -8.73 -2.00 22.60
C VAL A 168 -9.76 -1.65 21.54
N ALA A 169 -9.51 -0.61 20.74
CA ALA A 169 -10.47 -0.11 19.75
C ALA A 169 -10.82 -1.15 18.67
N GLY A 170 -9.92 -2.09 18.37
CA GLY A 170 -10.15 -3.15 17.38
C GLY A 170 -10.87 -4.39 17.92
N THR A 171 -11.28 -4.40 19.19
CA THR A 171 -12.07 -5.48 19.81
C THR A 171 -13.57 -5.26 19.64
N ASP A 172 -14.38 -6.27 19.94
CA ASP A 172 -15.84 -6.15 19.87
C ASP A 172 -16.34 -5.06 20.84
N GLU A 173 -15.73 -4.94 22.01
CA GLU A 173 -16.01 -3.91 23.01
C GLU A 173 -15.61 -2.51 22.51
N GLY A 174 -14.46 -2.40 21.86
CA GLY A 174 -14.00 -1.16 21.23
C GLY A 174 -14.94 -0.69 20.13
N ILE A 175 -15.37 -1.62 19.26
CA ILE A 175 -16.32 -1.35 18.18
C ILE A 175 -17.69 -0.97 18.76
N ALA A 176 -18.18 -1.69 19.78
CA ALA A 176 -19.44 -1.37 20.45
C ALA A 176 -19.42 0.04 21.08
N LEU A 177 -18.30 0.45 21.67
CA LEU A 177 -18.12 1.82 22.17
C LEU A 177 -18.22 2.87 21.05
N GLU A 178 -17.62 2.61 19.89
CA GLU A 178 -17.72 3.50 18.73
C GLU A 178 -19.14 3.52 18.14
N ASP A 179 -19.85 2.39 18.14
CA ASP A 179 -21.21 2.28 17.63
C ASP A 179 -22.25 2.93 18.55
N TYR A 180 -22.06 2.85 19.87
CA TYR A 180 -22.98 3.42 20.86
C TYR A 180 -22.71 4.90 21.17
N THR A 181 -21.63 5.49 20.64
CA THR A 181 -21.30 6.89 20.92
C THR A 181 -21.07 7.73 19.67
N ASP A 182 -21.52 8.97 19.73
CA ASP A 182 -21.21 9.99 18.74
C ASP A 182 -19.81 10.57 18.97
N ASN A 183 -19.10 10.81 17.87
CA ASN A 183 -17.75 11.40 17.83
C ASN A 183 -16.74 10.66 18.73
N PRO A 184 -16.54 9.35 18.56
CA PRO A 184 -15.56 8.60 19.34
C PRO A 184 -14.16 9.16 19.15
N GLN A 185 -13.40 9.23 20.23
CA GLN A 185 -12.02 9.72 20.25
C GLN A 185 -11.16 8.81 21.12
N TRP A 186 -10.11 8.27 20.52
CA TRP A 186 -9.12 7.46 21.21
C TRP A 186 -7.79 8.19 21.35
N LYS A 187 -7.15 8.06 22.51
CA LYS A 187 -5.83 8.67 22.73
C LYS A 187 -5.00 7.92 23.75
N VAL A 188 -3.75 7.65 23.42
CA VAL A 188 -2.74 7.30 24.44
C VAL A 188 -2.43 8.54 25.26
N ILE A 189 -2.82 8.55 26.54
CA ILE A 189 -2.62 9.70 27.43
C ILE A 189 -1.40 9.55 28.33
N GLU A 190 -0.94 8.32 28.54
CA GLU A 190 0.19 8.05 29.42
C GLU A 190 0.91 6.76 29.05
N LYS A 191 2.24 6.74 29.22
CA LYS A 191 3.07 5.54 29.12
C LYS A 191 3.58 5.18 30.51
N ARG A 192 3.42 3.91 30.91
CA ARG A 192 3.99 3.31 32.12
C ARG A 192 5.00 2.22 31.74
N ASP A 193 5.72 1.70 32.73
CA ASP A 193 6.77 0.70 32.51
C ASP A 193 6.27 -0.59 31.85
N ARG A 194 5.04 -1.03 32.16
CA ARG A 194 4.48 -2.30 31.70
C ARG A 194 3.22 -2.19 30.84
N TYR A 195 2.65 -1.00 30.72
CA TYR A 195 1.38 -0.77 30.02
C TYR A 195 1.24 0.70 29.59
N TYR A 196 0.26 0.97 28.73
CA TYR A 196 -0.15 2.30 28.31
C TYR A 196 -1.51 2.64 28.89
N VAL A 197 -1.77 3.91 29.20
CA VAL A 197 -3.13 4.35 29.53
C VAL A 197 -3.74 4.92 28.27
N VAL A 198 -4.79 4.25 27.80
CA VAL A 198 -5.59 4.68 26.66
C VAL A 198 -6.88 5.30 27.19
N GLU A 199 -7.22 6.47 26.65
CA GLU A 199 -8.47 7.17 26.93
C GLU A 199 -9.40 7.04 25.72
N PHE A 200 -10.63 6.64 26.00
CA PHE A 200 -11.76 6.78 25.09
C PHE A 200 -12.66 7.93 25.56
N LYS A 201 -13.19 8.70 24.60
CA LYS A 201 -14.25 9.68 24.81
C LYS A 201 -15.29 9.55 23.72
N GLY A 202 -16.55 9.69 24.09
CA GLY A 202 -17.68 9.73 23.17
C GLY A 202 -18.89 10.35 23.85
N TYR A 203 -19.97 10.53 23.09
CA TYR A 203 -21.25 10.96 23.63
C TYR A 203 -22.33 9.92 23.31
N ASP A 204 -22.90 9.31 24.34
CA ASP A 204 -23.99 8.36 24.18
C ASP A 204 -25.30 9.13 24.02
N TYR A 205 -25.86 9.11 22.81
CA TYR A 205 -27.11 9.81 22.50
C TYR A 205 -28.34 9.12 23.12
N SER A 206 -28.30 7.81 23.32
CA SER A 206 -29.41 7.04 23.87
C SER A 206 -29.69 7.42 25.33
N TYR A 207 -28.63 7.66 26.09
CA TYR A 207 -28.71 8.08 27.49
C TYR A 207 -28.45 9.57 27.72
N ASN A 208 -28.08 10.32 26.66
CA ASN A 208 -27.70 11.74 26.73
C ASN A 208 -26.55 11.97 27.74
N GLU A 209 -25.49 11.16 27.61
CA GLU A 209 -24.36 11.19 28.55
C GLU A 209 -23.02 11.33 27.84
N THR A 210 -22.12 12.10 28.45
CA THR A 210 -20.71 12.12 28.05
C THR A 210 -20.00 10.93 28.66
N VAL A 211 -19.37 10.12 27.81
CA VAL A 211 -18.64 8.91 28.20
C VAL A 211 -17.14 9.19 28.14
N ARG A 212 -16.42 8.84 29.20
CA ARG A 212 -14.96 8.82 29.21
C ARG A 212 -14.47 7.58 29.92
N ILE A 213 -13.66 6.77 29.24
CA ILE A 213 -13.15 5.50 29.76
C ILE A 213 -11.62 5.54 29.71
N LEU A 214 -10.99 5.00 30.75
CA LEU A 214 -9.56 4.77 30.79
C LEU A 214 -9.29 3.27 30.80
N PHE A 215 -8.38 2.83 29.94
CA PHE A 215 -7.92 1.45 29.84
C PHE A 215 -6.44 1.35 30.22
N ASN A 216 -6.05 0.27 30.89
CA ASN A 216 -4.64 -0.13 30.96
C ASN A 216 -4.37 -1.12 29.83
N VAL A 217 -3.52 -0.76 28.87
CA VAL A 217 -3.22 -1.57 27.68
C VAL A 217 -1.84 -2.19 27.76
N TYR A 218 -1.77 -3.51 27.78
CA TYR A 218 -0.53 -4.28 27.76
C TYR A 218 -0.21 -4.71 26.33
N PHE A 219 0.20 -3.73 25.51
CA PHE A 219 0.39 -3.87 24.06
C PHE A 219 1.06 -5.19 23.61
N TYR A 220 2.22 -5.55 24.17
CA TYR A 220 2.94 -6.77 23.75
C TYR A 220 2.31 -8.10 24.18
N LYS A 221 1.31 -8.03 25.07
CA LYS A 221 0.52 -9.19 25.49
C LYS A 221 -0.83 -9.25 24.78
N ASP A 222 -1.17 -8.22 24.00
CA ASP A 222 -2.45 -8.08 23.30
C ASP A 222 -3.65 -8.21 24.24
N VAL A 223 -3.56 -7.55 25.41
CA VAL A 223 -4.63 -7.54 26.44
C VAL A 223 -4.77 -6.14 27.03
N TYR A 224 -5.96 -5.84 27.54
CA TYR A 224 -6.27 -4.61 28.26
C TYR A 224 -7.21 -4.87 29.44
N ASP A 225 -7.23 -3.92 30.38
CA ASP A 225 -8.17 -3.89 31.50
C ASP A 225 -8.91 -2.55 31.53
N TRP A 226 -10.20 -2.57 31.87
CA TRP A 226 -10.94 -1.37 32.25
C TRP A 226 -10.38 -0.79 33.55
N LYS A 227 -10.09 0.51 33.56
CA LYS A 227 -9.46 1.18 34.71
C LYS A 227 -10.43 2.10 35.44
N LYS A 228 -11.11 2.97 34.68
CA LYS A 228 -12.04 3.98 35.19
C LYS A 228 -13.06 4.33 34.13
N VAL A 229 -14.32 4.44 34.53
CA VAL A 229 -15.41 4.92 33.68
C VAL A 229 -15.99 6.18 34.31
N TYR A 230 -16.19 7.20 33.48
CA TYR A 230 -16.83 8.44 33.85
C TYR A 230 -18.05 8.67 32.96
N LEU A 231 -19.22 8.81 33.59
CA LEU A 231 -20.46 9.21 32.93
C LEU A 231 -20.82 10.61 33.41
N ASN A 232 -20.95 11.56 32.49
CA ASN A 232 -21.19 12.98 32.82
C ASN A 232 -20.18 13.56 33.81
N GLY A 233 -18.93 13.07 33.74
CA GLY A 233 -17.83 13.44 34.63
C GLY A 233 -17.86 12.79 36.02
N LYS A 234 -18.91 12.05 36.38
CA LYS A 234 -18.98 11.26 37.61
C LYS A 234 -18.23 9.94 37.43
N LEU A 235 -17.27 9.67 38.32
CA LEU A 235 -16.58 8.39 38.38
C LEU A 235 -17.55 7.29 38.88
N LEU A 236 -17.65 6.20 38.13
CA LEU A 236 -18.39 5.00 38.55
C LEU A 236 -17.61 4.25 39.64
N ASN A 237 -18.33 3.64 40.58
CA ASN A 237 -17.74 2.65 41.48
C ASN A 237 -17.55 1.30 40.77
N ASP A 238 -16.89 0.34 41.44
CA ASP A 238 -16.53 -0.95 40.83
C ASP A 238 -17.75 -1.74 40.31
N GLN A 239 -18.86 -1.75 41.05
CA GLN A 239 -20.09 -2.43 40.61
C GLN A 239 -20.76 -1.70 39.43
N GLU A 240 -20.85 -0.37 39.51
CA GLU A 240 -21.39 0.46 38.41
C GLU A 240 -20.57 0.30 37.12
N MET A 241 -19.24 0.14 37.24
CA MET A 241 -18.34 -0.10 36.12
C MET A 241 -18.52 -1.49 35.51
N GLU A 242 -18.58 -2.55 36.33
CA GLU A 242 -18.82 -3.91 35.83
C GLU A 242 -20.17 -4.04 35.11
N ASP A 243 -21.20 -3.34 35.60
CA ASP A 243 -22.51 -3.33 34.95
C ASP A 243 -22.48 -2.57 33.62
N TYR A 244 -21.69 -1.49 33.53
CA TYR A 244 -21.47 -0.76 32.28
C TYR A 244 -20.66 -1.58 31.26
N GLU A 245 -19.61 -2.27 31.69
CA GLU A 245 -18.81 -3.16 30.84
C GLU A 245 -19.70 -4.25 30.22
N LYS A 246 -20.52 -4.95 31.01
CA LYS A 246 -21.48 -5.94 30.50
C LYS A 246 -22.50 -5.35 29.52
N TYR A 247 -22.91 -4.10 29.70
CA TYR A 247 -23.81 -3.43 28.78
C TYR A 247 -23.14 -3.18 27.41
N ILE A 248 -21.85 -2.85 27.41
CA ILE A 248 -21.06 -2.71 26.17
C ILE A 248 -20.83 -4.07 25.51
N ASP A 249 -20.57 -5.12 26.29
CA ASP A 249 -20.28 -6.47 25.79
C ASP A 249 -21.49 -7.17 25.12
N GLY A 250 -22.72 -6.87 25.57
CA GLY A 250 -23.98 -7.39 25.00
C GLY A 250 -24.40 -8.78 25.47
#